data_AF-A0A2I0ESB7-F1
#
_entry.id   AF-A0A2I0ESB7-F1
#
_cell.length_a   1.000
_cell.length_b   1.000
_cell.length_c   1.000
_cell.angle_alpha   90.00
_cell.angle_beta   90.00
_cell.angle_gamma   90.00
#
_symmetry.space_group_name_H-M   'P 1'
#
loop_
_entity.id
_entity.type
_entity.pdbx_description
1 polymer ?
#
loop_
_entity_poly.entity_id
_entity_poly.type
_entity_poly.pdbx_seq_one_letter_code
_entity_poly.pdbx_strand_id
1 'polypeptide(L)'
;MEQEFHYAPFRVEAGKIREFALALGLRNPIYFDRQAALDAGYPDIPAPPTYTTVIDFWNERDFYQLFAAWGLDPNDILHGEQSFEYEKNIISGDVISATAVLTDRFDKKTSAFT
;
A
#
# COMPACT_ATOMS: atom_id res chain seq x y z
N MET A 1 -20.72 -10.74 -8.86
CA MET A 1 -20.17 -9.64 -9.68
C MET A 1 -18.94 -9.17 -8.93
N GLU A 2 -17.77 -9.29 -9.52
CA GLU A 2 -16.53 -8.76 -8.93
C GLU A 2 -16.70 -7.24 -8.83
N GLN A 3 -16.72 -6.74 -7.60
CA GLN A 3 -16.90 -5.31 -7.36
C GLN A 3 -15.52 -4.68 -7.31
N GLU A 4 -15.11 -4.11 -8.43
CA GLU A 4 -13.82 -3.44 -8.57
C GLU A 4 -13.87 -2.00 -8.04
N PHE A 5 -12.75 -1.58 -7.46
CA PHE A 5 -12.52 -0.20 -7.04
C PHE A 5 -11.18 0.27 -7.61
N HIS A 6 -11.22 1.24 -8.50
CA HIS A 6 -10.02 1.81 -9.11
C HIS A 6 -9.54 3.02 -8.32
N TYR A 7 -8.27 2.99 -7.92
CA TYR A 7 -7.58 4.15 -7.37
C TYR A 7 -7.16 5.10 -8.50
N ALA A 8 -6.94 6.37 -8.16
CA ALA A 8 -6.26 7.27 -9.09
C ALA A 8 -4.80 6.83 -9.28
N PRO A 9 -4.16 7.05 -10.45
CA PRO A 9 -2.74 6.78 -10.62
C PRO A 9 -1.89 7.49 -9.56
N PHE A 10 -1.09 6.72 -8.83
CA PHE A 10 -0.29 7.21 -7.71
C PHE A 10 1.16 7.41 -8.12
N ARG A 11 1.66 8.64 -8.00
CA ARG A 11 3.07 8.96 -8.22
C ARG A 11 3.88 8.61 -6.97
N VAL A 12 4.85 7.72 -7.13
CA VAL A 12 5.77 7.33 -6.06
C VAL A 12 6.87 8.37 -5.92
N GLU A 13 6.89 9.08 -4.80
CA GLU A 13 7.86 10.14 -4.52
C GLU A 13 8.90 9.67 -3.50
N ALA A 14 10.18 10.01 -3.75
CA ALA A 14 11.27 9.69 -2.83
C ALA A 14 11.04 10.26 -1.42
N GLY A 15 10.41 11.43 -1.31
CA GLY A 15 10.05 12.04 -0.02
C GLY A 15 9.09 11.17 0.80
N LYS A 16 8.05 10.62 0.16
CA LYS A 16 7.09 9.73 0.81
C LYS A 16 7.70 8.37 1.14
N ILE A 17 8.58 7.83 0.29
CA ILE A 17 9.37 6.62 0.61
C ILE A 17 10.20 6.84 1.87
N ARG A 18 10.90 7.98 1.94
CA ARG A 18 11.74 8.34 3.09
C ARG A 18 10.94 8.45 4.38
N GLU A 19 9.82 9.16 4.33
CA GLU A 19 8.88 9.30 5.46
C GLU A 19 8.40 7.92 5.96
N PHE A 20 7.96 7.06 5.05
CA PHE A 20 7.48 5.73 5.37
C PHE A 20 8.60 4.86 5.98
N ALA A 21 9.80 4.90 5.41
CA ALA A 21 10.96 4.18 5.93
C ALA A 21 11.35 4.64 7.36
N LEU A 22 11.25 5.96 7.65
CA LEU A 22 11.44 6.48 9.00
C LEU A 22 10.36 5.98 9.97
N ALA A 23 9.09 5.99 9.55
CA ALA A 23 7.98 5.51 10.37
C ALA A 23 8.11 4.04 10.76
N LEU A 24 8.68 3.21 9.87
CA LEU A 24 9.00 1.82 10.12
C LEU A 24 10.32 1.60 10.89
N GLY A 25 11.08 2.66 11.19
CA GLY A 25 12.37 2.57 11.88
C GLY A 25 13.48 1.93 11.05
N LEU A 26 13.36 1.94 9.72
CA LEU A 26 14.37 1.40 8.81
C LEU A 26 15.65 2.24 8.86
N ARG A 27 16.79 1.58 8.72
CA ARG A 27 18.13 2.22 8.77
C ARG A 27 18.97 1.99 7.52
N ASN A 28 18.50 1.17 6.59
CA ASN A 28 19.23 0.89 5.36
C ASN A 28 19.30 2.17 4.50
N PRO A 29 20.50 2.68 4.16
CA PRO A 29 20.66 3.95 3.46
C PRO A 29 20.00 3.99 2.08
N ILE A 30 19.73 2.84 1.44
CA ILE A 30 19.06 2.80 0.12
C ILE A 30 17.71 3.51 0.11
N TYR A 31 17.02 3.59 1.26
CA TYR A 31 15.72 4.26 1.38
C TYR A 31 15.81 5.79 1.61
N PHE A 32 17.03 6.32 1.82
CA PHE A 32 17.25 7.70 2.26
C PHE A 32 18.20 8.47 1.35
N ASP A 33 19.15 7.78 0.72
CA ASP A 33 20.20 8.36 -0.09
C ASP A 33 20.20 7.74 -1.49
N ARG A 34 20.11 8.60 -2.51
CA ARG A 34 20.07 8.19 -3.91
C ARG A 34 21.37 7.49 -4.33
N GLN A 35 22.53 7.98 -3.89
CA GLN A 35 23.80 7.38 -4.28
C GLN A 35 23.94 5.97 -3.69
N ALA A 36 23.55 5.77 -2.43
CA ALA A 36 23.52 4.46 -1.81
C ALA A 36 22.60 3.47 -2.55
N ALA A 37 21.44 3.93 -3.04
CA ALA A 37 20.55 3.12 -3.86
C ALA A 37 21.18 2.74 -5.22
N LEU A 38 21.83 3.70 -5.90
CA LEU A 38 22.56 3.46 -7.15
C LEU A 38 23.72 2.48 -6.96
N ASP A 39 24.52 2.64 -5.90
CA ASP A 39 25.63 1.76 -5.56
C ASP A 39 25.17 0.34 -5.24
N ALA A 40 23.92 0.20 -4.73
CA ALA A 40 23.26 -1.08 -4.50
C ALA A 40 22.59 -1.67 -5.76
N GLY A 41 22.68 -1.00 -6.91
CA GLY A 41 22.18 -1.48 -8.20
C GLY A 41 20.74 -1.11 -8.52
N TYR A 42 20.10 -0.26 -7.72
CA TYR A 42 18.77 0.27 -8.03
C TYR A 42 18.87 1.48 -8.97
N PRO A 43 17.86 1.74 -9.83
CA PRO A 43 17.88 2.90 -10.72
C PRO A 43 17.58 4.24 -10.02
N ASP A 44 16.91 4.20 -8.87
CA ASP A 44 16.69 5.32 -7.94
C ASP A 44 16.31 4.74 -6.55
N ILE A 45 15.84 5.56 -5.61
CA ILE A 45 15.45 5.10 -4.26
C ILE A 45 14.31 4.05 -4.35
N PRO A 46 14.52 2.80 -3.91
CA PRO A 46 13.47 1.79 -3.88
C PRO A 46 12.49 2.02 -2.74
N ALA A 47 11.24 1.62 -2.91
CA ALA A 47 10.25 1.62 -1.85
C ALA A 47 10.39 0.35 -0.96
N PRO A 48 10.21 0.47 0.37
CA PRO A 48 10.17 -0.70 1.26
C PRO A 48 9.06 -1.71 0.87
N PRO A 49 9.20 -3.02 1.20
CA PRO A 49 8.25 -4.07 0.78
C PRO A 49 6.81 -3.97 1.30
N THR A 50 6.46 -2.97 2.10
CA THR A 50 5.08 -2.73 2.57
C THR A 50 4.57 -1.34 2.18
N TYR A 51 5.33 -0.62 1.34
CA TYR A 51 5.03 0.75 0.93
C TYR A 51 3.74 0.87 0.13
N THR A 52 3.27 -0.19 -0.54
CA THR A 52 2.04 -0.17 -1.32
C THR A 52 0.81 0.21 -0.50
N THR A 53 0.84 0.01 0.82
CA THR A 53 -0.19 0.51 1.75
C THR A 53 -0.37 2.03 1.67
N VAL A 54 0.67 2.79 1.32
CA VAL A 54 0.59 4.23 1.09
C VAL A 54 -0.39 4.56 -0.04
N ILE A 55 -0.52 3.71 -1.05
CA ILE A 55 -1.49 3.91 -2.14
C ILE A 55 -2.92 3.83 -1.60
N ASP A 56 -3.22 2.97 -0.63
CA ASP A 56 -4.57 2.87 -0.06
C ASP A 56 -4.95 4.09 0.80
N PHE A 57 -3.96 4.70 1.48
CA PHE A 57 -4.20 5.75 2.48
C PHE A 57 -3.87 7.18 2.04
N TRP A 58 -3.00 7.37 1.04
CA TRP A 58 -2.58 8.69 0.52
C TRP A 58 -3.05 8.97 -0.91
N ASN A 59 -4.01 8.19 -1.43
CA ASN A 59 -4.63 8.44 -2.71
C ASN A 59 -5.86 9.37 -2.56
N GLU A 60 -6.28 9.97 -3.67
CA GLU A 60 -7.49 10.81 -3.70
C GLU A 60 -8.76 10.01 -3.39
N ARG A 61 -8.72 8.71 -3.69
CA ARG A 61 -9.72 7.75 -3.25
C ARG A 61 -9.15 6.92 -2.11
N ASP A 62 -9.78 6.98 -0.95
CA ASP A 62 -9.24 6.42 0.28
C ASP A 62 -9.99 5.15 0.74
N PHE A 63 -9.49 4.59 1.83
CA PHE A 63 -10.06 3.49 2.58
C PHE A 63 -11.59 3.62 2.82
N TYR A 64 -12.10 4.81 3.19
CA TYR A 64 -13.52 4.99 3.50
C TYR A 64 -14.38 4.82 2.25
N GLN A 65 -13.93 5.36 1.12
CA GLN A 65 -14.64 5.23 -0.14
C GLN A 65 -14.67 3.79 -0.65
N LEU A 66 -13.59 3.03 -0.43
CA LEU A 66 -13.51 1.61 -0.79
C LEU A 66 -14.59 0.80 -0.06
N PHE A 67 -14.64 0.89 1.28
CA PHE A 67 -15.61 0.14 2.07
C PHE A 67 -17.05 0.58 1.81
N ALA A 68 -17.28 1.90 1.63
CA ALA A 68 -18.59 2.41 1.25
C ALA A 68 -19.06 1.85 -0.10
N ALA A 69 -18.17 1.71 -1.09
CA ALA A 69 -18.50 1.12 -2.39
C ALA A 69 -18.93 -0.35 -2.30
N TRP A 70 -18.52 -1.06 -1.24
CA TRP A 70 -18.88 -2.45 -0.95
C TRP A 70 -19.98 -2.59 0.12
N GLY A 71 -20.59 -1.47 0.53
CA GLY A 71 -21.67 -1.45 1.53
C GLY A 71 -21.20 -1.92 2.92
N LEU A 72 -19.97 -1.56 3.30
CA LEU A 72 -19.35 -1.85 4.58
C LEU A 72 -19.09 -0.54 5.35
N ASP A 73 -19.30 -0.56 6.67
CA ASP A 73 -18.91 0.56 7.54
C ASP A 73 -17.42 0.41 7.91
N PRO A 74 -16.54 1.33 7.51
CA PRO A 74 -15.11 1.25 7.83
C PRO A 74 -14.81 1.28 9.33
N ASN A 75 -15.72 1.74 10.18
CA ASN A 75 -15.55 1.72 11.65
C ASN A 75 -15.72 0.32 12.25
N ASP A 76 -16.37 -0.60 11.53
CA ASP A 76 -16.60 -1.99 11.95
C ASP A 76 -15.57 -2.95 11.33
N ILE A 77 -14.50 -2.43 10.72
CA ILE A 77 -13.47 -3.22 10.05
C ILE A 77 -12.29 -3.47 10.97
N LEU A 78 -11.97 -4.74 11.18
CA LEU A 78 -10.71 -5.19 11.75
C LEU A 78 -9.84 -5.81 10.66
N HIS A 79 -8.64 -5.29 10.48
CA HIS A 79 -7.65 -5.86 9.55
C HIS A 79 -7.08 -7.16 10.13
N GLY A 80 -7.42 -8.30 9.53
CA GLY A 80 -7.05 -9.62 10.03
C GLY A 80 -5.68 -10.12 9.55
N GLU A 81 -5.44 -10.08 8.24
CA GLU A 81 -4.23 -10.60 7.61
C GLU A 81 -3.85 -9.78 6.38
N GLN A 82 -2.57 -9.84 6.01
CA GLN A 82 -2.01 -9.14 4.86
C GLN A 82 -0.96 -10.02 4.20
N SER A 83 -0.97 -10.06 2.87
CA SER A 83 0.10 -10.63 2.05
C SER A 83 0.53 -9.63 0.96
N PHE A 84 1.74 -9.82 0.43
CA PHE A 84 2.29 -9.05 -0.67
C PHE A 84 3.04 -9.99 -1.61
N GLU A 85 2.86 -9.79 -2.91
CA GLU A 85 3.60 -10.46 -3.96
C GLU A 85 4.16 -9.41 -4.92
N TYR A 86 5.46 -9.53 -5.23
CA TYR A 86 6.19 -8.53 -6.01
C TYR A 86 6.83 -9.17 -7.23
N GLU A 87 6.35 -8.75 -8.40
CA GLU A 87 6.99 -9.08 -9.68
C GLU A 87 8.24 -8.21 -9.93
N LYS A 88 8.22 -6.97 -9.40
CA LYS A 88 9.28 -5.97 -9.58
C LYS A 88 9.39 -5.07 -8.35
N ASN A 89 10.57 -4.48 -8.17
CA ASN A 89 10.78 -3.43 -7.18
C ASN A 89 10.05 -2.16 -7.62
N ILE A 90 9.44 -1.47 -6.65
CA ILE A 90 8.88 -0.13 -6.84
C ILE A 90 9.99 0.88 -6.60
N ILE A 91 10.16 1.82 -7.53
CA ILE A 91 11.23 2.82 -7.52
C ILE A 91 10.62 4.22 -7.46
N SER A 92 11.29 5.16 -6.78
CA SER A 92 10.90 6.56 -6.81
C SER A 92 10.82 7.08 -8.25
N GLY A 93 9.73 7.76 -8.58
CA GLY A 93 9.43 8.24 -9.93
C GLY A 93 8.38 7.39 -10.66
N ASP A 94 8.16 6.15 -10.22
CA ASP A 94 7.11 5.28 -10.75
C ASP A 94 5.72 5.93 -10.61
N VAL A 95 4.83 5.57 -11.54
CA VAL A 95 3.40 5.89 -11.46
C VAL A 95 2.64 4.58 -11.49
N ILE A 96 1.97 4.27 -10.38
CA ILE A 96 1.27 2.99 -10.18
C ILE A 96 -0.23 3.21 -10.32
N SER A 97 -0.86 2.45 -11.21
CA SER A 97 -2.32 2.31 -11.22
C SER A 97 -2.70 1.10 -10.38
N ALA A 98 -3.70 1.23 -9.52
CA ALA A 98 -4.11 0.17 -8.60
C ALA A 98 -5.62 -0.06 -8.68
N THR A 99 -6.01 -1.33 -8.54
CA THR A 99 -7.40 -1.77 -8.45
C THR A 99 -7.53 -2.69 -7.25
N ALA A 100 -8.51 -2.42 -6.39
CA ALA A 100 -8.95 -3.33 -5.34
C ALA A 100 -10.15 -4.15 -5.83
N VAL A 101 -10.16 -5.43 -5.49
CA VAL A 101 -11.22 -6.36 -5.87
C VAL A 101 -11.70 -7.09 -4.63
N LEU A 102 -13.00 -7.09 -4.37
CA LEU A 102 -13.59 -7.94 -3.34
C LEU A 102 -13.62 -9.38 -3.85
N THR A 103 -12.73 -10.22 -3.33
CA THR A 103 -12.57 -11.62 -3.76
C THR A 103 -13.60 -12.55 -3.13
N ASP A 104 -13.87 -12.40 -1.83
CA ASP A 104 -14.85 -13.19 -1.10
C ASP A 104 -15.47 -12.40 0.06
N ARG A 105 -16.70 -12.77 0.45
CA ARG A 105 -17.40 -12.24 1.62
C ARG A 105 -18.28 -13.33 2.21
N PHE A 106 -18.09 -13.58 3.50
CA PHE A 106 -18.84 -14.60 4.21
C PHE A 106 -19.19 -14.15 5.63
N ASP A 107 -20.35 -14.59 6.12
CA ASP A 107 -20.81 -14.30 7.48
C ASP A 107 -20.23 -15.33 8.45
N LYS A 108 -19.35 -14.90 9.36
CA LYS A 108 -18.87 -15.75 10.47
C LYS A 108 -19.91 -15.77 11.60
N LYS A 109 -20.45 -16.95 11.94
CA LYS A 109 -21.23 -17.13 13.17
C LYS A 109 -20.28 -17.06 14.37
N THR A 110 -20.35 -15.92 15.07
CA THR A 110 -19.59 -15.51 16.26
C THR A 110 -18.12 -15.15 16.03
N SER A 111 -17.80 -13.86 16.25
CA SER A 111 -16.44 -13.36 16.37
C SER A 111 -16.29 -12.79 17.77
N ALA A 112 -16.24 -13.66 18.79
CA ALA A 112 -15.87 -13.24 20.12
C ALA A 112 -14.35 -13.05 20.15
N PHE A 113 -13.89 -11.85 19.83
CA PHE A 113 -12.56 -11.39 20.25
C PHE A 113 -12.74 -10.93 21.70
N THR A 114 -12.50 -11.84 22.65
CA THR A 114 -12.48 -11.52 24.09
C THR A 114 -11.04 -11.26 24.51
#